data_AF-A0A3D5SM23-F1
#
_entry.id   AF-A0A3D5SM23-F1
#
_cell.length_a   1.000
_cell.length_b   1.000
_cell.length_c   1.000
_cell.angle_alpha   90.00
_cell.angle_beta   90.00
_cell.angle_gamma   90.00
#
_symmetry.space_group_name_H-M   'P 1'
#
loop_
_entity.id
_entity.type
_entity.pdbx_description
1 polymer ?
#
loop_
_entity_poly.entity_id
_entity_poly.type
_entity_poly.pdbx_seq_one_letter_code
_entity_poly.pdbx_strand_id
1 'polypeptide(L)'
;MYHTDQELPGTGGAGAKPNGARVTRLRVRAVMSWRAKWLAAYAMGASQAMAARAAKVGHSTAEYHLKNDPDFAAQAEAAKAHAIDLLHARGDATMPRRGLRTCVLAGDRDRSRSQVRLPSHCRTTACPHARALRQGAQSESKELLCRAEAAQ
;
A
#
# COMPACT_ATOMS: atom_id res chain seq x y z
N MET A 1 -10.62 -22.43 27.21
CA MET A 1 -10.32 -23.58 26.34
C MET A 1 -10.06 -23.09 24.93
N TYR A 2 -8.79 -22.98 24.53
CA TYR A 2 -8.40 -22.99 23.11
C TYR A 2 -7.15 -23.87 23.02
N HIS A 3 -7.33 -25.08 22.49
CA HIS A 3 -6.23 -25.97 22.09
C HIS A 3 -5.64 -25.42 20.79
N THR A 4 -4.41 -24.95 20.85
CA THR A 4 -3.56 -24.69 19.69
C THR A 4 -2.66 -25.89 19.47
N ASP A 5 -3.19 -26.93 18.85
CA ASP A 5 -2.40 -28.02 18.28
C ASP A 5 -2.41 -27.88 16.77
N GLN A 6 -1.40 -27.19 16.26
CA GLN A 6 -0.97 -27.37 14.88
C GLN A 6 0.47 -27.86 14.91
N GLU A 7 0.61 -29.10 15.39
CA GLU A 7 1.81 -29.90 15.18
C GLU A 7 1.97 -30.16 13.69
N LEU A 8 3.05 -29.64 13.11
CA LEU A 8 3.57 -30.13 11.83
C LEU A 8 4.70 -31.12 12.14
N PRO A 9 4.70 -32.32 11.52
CA PRO A 9 5.70 -33.33 11.80
C PRO A 9 7.07 -32.92 11.28
N GLY A 10 8.05 -33.06 12.18
CA GLY A 10 9.44 -32.71 11.97
C GLY A 10 10.17 -33.58 10.94
N THR A 11 11.17 -32.97 10.33
CA THR A 11 12.37 -33.67 9.86
C THR A 11 13.55 -33.05 10.61
N GLY A 12 14.23 -33.89 11.39
CA GLY A 12 15.30 -33.48 12.29
C GLY A 12 16.63 -33.21 11.57
N GLY A 13 17.51 -32.49 12.27
CA GLY A 13 18.95 -32.62 12.08
C GLY A 13 19.74 -31.32 11.96
N ALA A 14 20.49 -31.04 13.02
CA ALA A 14 21.76 -30.30 13.07
C ALA A 14 21.72 -28.76 13.12
N GLY A 15 21.94 -28.25 14.34
CA GLY A 15 22.51 -26.92 14.58
C GLY A 15 21.53 -25.93 15.19
N ALA A 16 21.22 -26.10 16.47
CA ALA A 16 20.67 -25.04 17.30
C ALA A 16 21.67 -23.87 17.35
N LYS A 17 21.64 -22.99 16.34
CA LYS A 17 22.17 -21.64 16.47
C LYS A 17 21.21 -20.88 17.38
N PRO A 18 21.70 -20.13 18.39
CA PRO A 18 20.84 -19.33 19.24
C PRO A 18 20.06 -18.36 18.35
N ASN A 19 18.79 -18.67 18.14
CA ASN A 19 17.89 -18.02 17.20
C ASN A 19 17.45 -16.67 17.75
N GLY A 20 18.39 -15.74 17.90
CA GLY A 20 18.11 -14.32 17.69
C GLY A 20 17.80 -14.14 16.21
N ALA A 21 16.67 -14.68 15.76
CA ALA A 21 16.25 -14.70 14.37
C ALA A 21 16.02 -13.25 13.95
N ARG A 22 17.09 -12.62 13.42
CA ARG A 22 17.04 -11.30 12.82
C ARG A 22 15.82 -11.28 11.92
N VAL A 23 14.84 -10.44 12.25
CA VAL A 23 13.64 -10.26 11.44
C VAL A 23 14.14 -9.95 10.04
N THR A 24 14.00 -10.91 9.13
CA THR A 24 14.57 -10.76 7.79
C THR A 24 13.85 -9.59 7.14
N ARG A 25 14.57 -8.75 6.37
CA ARG A 25 13.98 -7.59 5.68
C ARG A 25 12.72 -7.96 4.89
N LEU A 26 12.65 -9.20 4.39
CA LEU A 26 11.48 -9.77 3.71
C LEU A 26 10.25 -9.86 4.63
N ARG A 27 10.42 -10.30 5.88
CA ARG A 27 9.32 -10.35 6.87
C ARG A 27 8.80 -8.96 7.19
N VAL A 28 9.69 -7.98 7.40
CA VAL A 28 9.28 -6.58 7.64
C VAL A 28 8.46 -6.05 6.47
N ARG A 29 8.93 -6.27 5.23
CA ARG A 29 8.20 -5.86 4.02
C ARG A 29 6.85 -6.56 3.90
N ALA A 30 6.79 -7.86 4.17
CA ALA A 30 5.53 -8.60 4.16
C ALA A 30 4.54 -8.00 5.16
N VAL A 31 4.99 -7.71 6.39
CA VAL A 31 4.15 -7.09 7.44
C VAL A 31 3.63 -5.74 7.01
N MET A 32 4.50 -4.84 6.55
CA MET A 32 4.09 -3.52 6.08
C MET A 32 3.11 -3.61 4.90
N SER A 33 3.34 -4.54 3.97
CA SER A 33 2.48 -4.69 2.79
C SER A 33 1.07 -5.16 3.10
N TRP A 34 0.89 -6.09 4.04
CA TRP A 34 -0.44 -6.56 4.39
C TRP A 34 -1.15 -5.58 5.32
N ARG A 35 -0.43 -4.89 6.24
CA ARG A 35 -1.00 -3.85 7.11
C ARG A 35 -1.62 -2.72 6.30
N ALA A 36 -0.90 -2.22 5.29
CA ALA A 36 -1.41 -1.17 4.41
C ALA A 36 -2.68 -1.61 3.66
N LYS A 37 -2.72 -2.84 3.14
CA LYS A 37 -3.90 -3.41 2.48
C LYS A 37 -5.08 -3.58 3.44
N TRP A 38 -4.78 -4.03 4.65
CA TRP A 38 -5.78 -4.22 5.69
C TRP A 38 -6.43 -2.89 6.07
N LEU A 39 -5.63 -1.85 6.33
CA LEU A 39 -6.11 -0.51 6.68
C LEU A 39 -6.94 0.11 5.54
N ALA A 40 -6.51 -0.04 4.29
CA ALA A 40 -7.27 0.46 3.15
C ALA A 40 -8.65 -0.22 3.03
N ALA A 41 -8.72 -1.54 3.19
CA ALA A 41 -9.99 -2.27 3.19
C ALA A 41 -10.86 -1.92 4.41
N TYR A 42 -10.23 -1.70 5.57
CA TYR A 42 -10.93 -1.30 6.79
C TYR A 42 -11.53 0.11 6.67
N ALA A 43 -10.79 1.06 6.09
CA ALA A 43 -11.23 2.44 5.85
C ALA A 43 -12.44 2.57 4.90
N MET A 44 -12.73 1.53 4.12
CA MET A 44 -13.87 1.50 3.20
C MET A 44 -15.12 0.86 3.78
N GLY A 45 -15.01 -0.01 4.80
CA GLY A 45 -16.15 -0.82 5.24
C GLY A 45 -16.21 -1.12 6.74
N ALA A 46 -15.30 -0.59 7.55
CA ALA A 46 -15.25 -0.75 9.01
C ALA A 46 -15.31 -2.19 9.55
N SER A 47 -15.15 -3.21 8.69
CA SER A 47 -15.25 -4.62 9.04
C SER A 47 -13.88 -5.29 9.08
N GLN A 48 -13.48 -5.78 10.25
CA GLN A 48 -12.18 -6.44 10.45
C GLN A 48 -12.09 -7.74 9.66
N ALA A 49 -13.18 -8.52 9.60
CA ALA A 49 -13.25 -9.77 8.85
C ALA A 49 -13.08 -9.54 7.34
N MET A 50 -13.69 -8.48 6.80
CA MET A 50 -13.53 -8.10 5.40
C MET A 50 -12.09 -7.65 5.11
N ALA A 51 -11.53 -6.80 5.98
CA ALA A 51 -10.15 -6.32 5.86
C ALA A 51 -9.11 -7.45 5.93
N ALA A 52 -9.32 -8.42 6.83
CA ALA A 52 -8.47 -9.61 6.96
C ALA A 52 -8.48 -10.46 5.67
N ARG A 53 -9.67 -10.70 5.10
CA ARG A 53 -9.80 -11.41 3.82
C ARG A 53 -9.12 -10.66 2.67
N ALA A 54 -9.30 -9.34 2.58
CA ALA A 54 -8.68 -8.51 1.54
C ALA A 54 -7.14 -8.51 1.63
N ALA A 55 -6.60 -8.47 2.85
CA ALA A 55 -5.16 -8.53 3.11
C ALA A 55 -4.57 -9.95 2.98
N LYS A 56 -5.43 -10.99 2.88
CA LYS A 56 -5.05 -12.42 2.94
C LYS A 56 -4.31 -12.79 4.22
N VAL A 57 -4.81 -12.27 5.35
CA VAL A 57 -4.24 -12.50 6.70
C VAL A 57 -5.30 -13.11 7.60
N GLY A 58 -4.89 -14.00 8.51
CA GLY A 58 -5.79 -14.57 9.50
C GLY A 58 -6.33 -13.50 10.45
N HIS A 59 -7.58 -13.64 10.89
CA HIS A 59 -8.21 -12.70 11.82
C HIS A 59 -7.41 -12.57 13.12
N SER A 60 -6.98 -13.70 13.69
CA SER A 60 -6.16 -13.75 14.90
C SER A 60 -4.83 -13.01 14.76
N THR A 61 -4.20 -13.06 13.59
CA THR A 61 -2.97 -12.32 13.31
C THR A 61 -3.21 -10.82 13.30
N ALA A 62 -4.27 -10.35 12.62
CA ALA A 62 -4.61 -8.93 12.60
C ALA A 62 -4.95 -8.42 14.01
N GLU A 63 -5.72 -9.19 14.78
CA GLU A 63 -6.08 -8.88 16.17
C GLU A 63 -4.87 -8.85 17.09
N TYR A 64 -3.93 -9.80 16.94
CA TYR A 64 -2.66 -9.77 17.65
C TYR A 64 -1.91 -8.47 17.38
N HIS A 65 -1.81 -8.03 16.11
CA HIS A 65 -1.15 -6.78 15.78
C HIS A 65 -1.87 -5.54 16.33
N LEU A 66 -3.21 -5.53 16.37
CA LEU A 66 -3.95 -4.44 17.01
C LEU A 66 -3.70 -4.35 18.52
N LYS A 67 -3.53 -5.48 19.21
CA LYS A 67 -3.25 -5.51 20.65
C LYS A 67 -1.80 -5.15 21.00
N ASN A 68 -0.85 -5.51 20.14
CA ASN A 68 0.59 -5.37 20.44
C ASN A 68 1.24 -4.12 19.82
N ASP A 69 0.61 -3.50 18.81
CA ASP A 69 1.15 -2.35 18.09
C ASP A 69 0.20 -1.15 18.21
N PRO A 70 0.49 -0.19 19.11
CA PRO A 70 -0.40 0.94 19.36
C PRO A 70 -0.49 1.89 18.16
N ASP A 71 0.56 2.01 17.34
CA ASP A 71 0.53 2.84 16.14
C ASP A 71 -0.42 2.25 15.10
N PHE A 72 -0.41 0.91 14.95
CA PHE A 72 -1.34 0.22 14.07
C PHE A 72 -2.79 0.33 14.57
N ALA A 73 -3.01 0.26 15.90
CA ALA A 73 -4.32 0.47 16.49
C ALA A 73 -4.85 1.90 16.26
N ALA A 74 -4.00 2.93 16.44
CA ALA A 74 -4.37 4.31 16.17
C ALA A 74 -4.73 4.53 14.70
N GLN A 75 -3.98 3.93 13.77
CA GLN A 75 -4.31 3.96 12.34
C GLN A 75 -5.62 3.24 12.02
N ALA A 76 -5.92 2.13 12.70
CA ALA A 76 -7.16 1.39 12.52
C ALA A 76 -8.38 2.20 13.00
N GLU A 77 -8.28 2.89 14.14
CA GLU A 77 -9.35 3.78 14.63
C GLU A 77 -9.55 4.99 13.70
N ALA A 78 -8.48 5.59 13.19
CA ALA A 78 -8.58 6.65 12.18
C ALA A 78 -9.26 6.16 10.88
N ALA A 79 -8.89 4.96 10.42
CA ALA A 79 -9.53 4.32 9.27
C ALA A 79 -11.02 4.05 9.53
N LYS A 80 -11.39 3.61 10.73
CA LYS A 80 -12.78 3.39 11.12
C LYS A 80 -13.59 4.70 11.15
N ALA A 81 -13.02 5.77 11.69
CA ALA A 81 -13.64 7.10 11.65
C ALA A 81 -13.90 7.54 10.20
N HIS A 82 -12.91 7.39 9.33
CA HIS A 82 -13.08 7.67 7.90
C HIS A 82 -14.18 6.82 7.24
N ALA A 83 -14.28 5.53 7.58
CA ALA A 83 -15.33 4.67 7.06
C ALA A 83 -16.74 5.14 7.50
N ILE A 84 -16.86 5.63 8.74
CA ILE A 84 -18.10 6.21 9.27
C ILE A 84 -18.43 7.52 8.53
N ASP A 85 -17.43 8.38 8.31
CA ASP A 85 -17.61 9.62 7.53
C ASP A 85 -18.10 9.34 6.11
N LEU A 86 -17.60 8.28 5.45
CA LEU A 86 -18.08 7.86 4.13
C LEU A 86 -19.55 7.39 4.15
N LEU A 87 -20.00 6.76 5.24
CA LEU A 87 -21.39 6.34 5.39
C LEU A 87 -22.30 7.55 5.61
N HIS A 88 -21.88 8.51 6.44
CA HIS A 88 -22.63 9.75 6.68
C HIS A 88 -22.63 10.65 5.46
N ALA A 89 -21.53 10.77 4.72
CA ALA A 89 -21.47 11.53 3.46
C ALA A 89 -22.48 11.00 2.41
N ARG A 90 -22.80 9.70 2.43
CA ARG A 90 -23.85 9.12 1.58
C ARG A 90 -25.27 9.34 2.13
N GLY A 91 -25.45 9.39 3.44
CA GLY A 91 -26.74 9.64 4.08
C GLY A 91 -27.16 11.11 4.02
N ASP A 92 -26.21 12.03 4.24
CA ASP A 92 -26.41 13.47 4.23
C ASP A 92 -26.39 14.06 2.82
N ALA A 93 -26.06 13.25 1.82
CA ALA A 93 -26.48 13.46 0.43
C ALA A 93 -28.00 13.26 0.26
N THR A 94 -28.79 13.91 1.13
CA THR A 94 -30.09 14.47 0.77
C THR A 94 -29.86 15.59 -0.24
N MET A 95 -29.23 15.26 -1.37
CA MET A 95 -29.26 16.13 -2.53
C MET A 95 -30.70 16.10 -3.03
N PRO A 96 -31.33 17.25 -3.31
CA PRO A 96 -32.50 17.27 -4.16
C PRO A 96 -32.10 16.58 -5.46
N ARG A 97 -32.98 15.74 -6.01
CA ARG A 97 -32.86 15.23 -7.39
C ARG A 97 -32.86 16.42 -8.37
N ARG A 98 -31.77 17.19 -8.45
CA ARG A 98 -31.54 18.12 -9.55
C ARG A 98 -31.20 17.27 -10.74
N GLY A 99 -32.19 17.19 -11.63
CA GLY A 99 -32.11 16.43 -12.88
C GLY A 99 -30.74 16.61 -13.53
N LEU A 100 -30.15 15.47 -13.89
CA LEU A 100 -29.01 15.39 -14.77
C LEU A 100 -29.36 16.12 -16.08
N ARG A 101 -29.09 17.42 -16.14
CA ARG A 101 -28.67 18.04 -17.39
C ARG A 101 -27.22 17.64 -17.57
N THR A 102 -27.03 16.60 -18.37
CA THR A 102 -25.75 16.27 -18.98
C THR A 102 -25.27 17.47 -19.79
N CYS A 103 -24.54 18.38 -19.15
CA CYS A 103 -23.64 19.26 -19.87
C CYS A 103 -22.45 18.39 -20.28
N VAL A 104 -22.63 17.67 -21.39
CA VAL A 104 -21.54 17.22 -22.24
C VAL A 104 -20.82 18.49 -22.69
N LEU A 105 -19.89 18.98 -21.87
CA LEU A 105 -18.87 19.87 -22.36
C LEU A 105 -17.79 18.96 -22.93
N ALA A 106 -17.90 18.78 -24.24
CA ALA A 106 -16.82 18.37 -25.12
C ALA A 106 -15.59 19.24 -24.81
N GLY A 107 -14.73 18.70 -23.95
CA GLY A 107 -13.40 19.21 -23.67
C GLY A 107 -12.40 18.26 -24.28
N ASP A 108 -12.27 18.37 -25.60
CA ASP A 108 -11.16 17.83 -26.37
C ASP A 108 -9.85 18.29 -25.71
N ARG A 109 -9.08 17.35 -25.15
CA ARG A 109 -7.60 17.44 -25.05
C ARG A 109 -7.00 16.15 -24.51
N ASP A 110 -6.43 15.44 -25.47
CA ASP A 110 -5.12 14.80 -25.39
C ASP A 110 -4.99 13.46 -24.66
N ARG A 111 -5.51 12.47 -25.38
CA ARG A 111 -4.87 11.17 -25.63
C ARG A 111 -3.34 11.31 -25.78
N SER A 112 -2.59 11.15 -24.68
CA SER A 112 -1.17 10.73 -24.73
C SER A 112 -0.64 10.22 -23.37
N ARG A 113 -1.03 9.00 -22.98
CA ARG A 113 -0.10 8.06 -22.33
C ARG A 113 -0.60 6.63 -22.43
N SER A 114 -0.36 6.07 -23.61
CA SER A 114 -0.41 4.64 -23.87
C SER A 114 0.43 3.88 -22.85
N GLN A 115 -0.21 2.96 -22.13
CA GLN A 115 0.46 1.78 -21.64
C GLN A 115 1.01 1.01 -22.85
N VAL A 116 2.32 1.08 -23.08
CA VAL A 116 3.01 0.01 -23.79
C VAL A 116 3.18 -1.12 -22.80
N ARG A 117 2.31 -2.13 -22.88
CA ARG A 117 2.59 -3.45 -22.33
C ARG A 117 3.78 -4.01 -23.10
N LEU A 118 4.93 -4.13 -22.43
CA LEU A 118 6.08 -4.85 -22.99
C LEU A 118 5.83 -6.37 -22.89
N PRO A 119 6.04 -7.14 -23.96
CA PRO A 119 6.01 -8.60 -23.93
C PRO A 119 7.20 -9.18 -23.14
N SER A 120 6.95 -10.26 -22.40
CA SER A 120 7.83 -10.85 -21.39
C SER A 120 8.97 -11.72 -21.93
N HIS A 121 9.54 -11.40 -23.10
CA HIS A 121 10.57 -12.24 -23.72
C HIS A 121 11.74 -11.43 -24.28
N CYS A 122 12.48 -10.73 -23.42
CA CYS A 122 13.85 -10.29 -23.72
C CYS A 122 14.72 -10.54 -22.47
N ARG A 123 14.96 -11.82 -22.19
CA ARG A 123 15.94 -12.27 -21.20
C ARG A 123 17.22 -12.63 -21.95
N THR A 124 17.93 -11.62 -22.44
CA THR A 124 19.32 -11.82 -22.89
C THR A 124 20.09 -10.51 -22.72
N THR A 125 21.23 -10.65 -22.05
CA THR A 125 22.22 -9.63 -21.71
C THR A 125 22.73 -8.87 -22.93
N ALA A 126 23.02 -7.58 -22.71
CA ALA A 126 23.68 -6.63 -23.62
C ALA A 126 22.76 -5.78 -24.52
N CYS A 127 22.18 -4.73 -23.94
CA CYS A 127 21.74 -3.54 -24.70
C CYS A 127 22.49 -2.29 -24.19
N PRO A 128 23.29 -1.60 -25.02
CA PRO A 128 24.07 -0.41 -24.64
C PRO A 128 23.24 0.87 -24.46
N HIS A 129 21.91 0.82 -24.60
CA HIS A 129 21.03 1.99 -24.49
C HIS A 129 20.69 2.44 -23.06
N ALA A 130 21.10 1.69 -22.02
CA ALA A 130 20.84 2.05 -20.62
C ALA A 130 21.73 3.20 -20.08
N ARG A 131 22.65 3.74 -20.90
CA ARG A 131 23.59 4.80 -20.46
C ARG A 131 23.03 6.22 -20.59
N ALA A 132 21.94 6.44 -21.33
CA ALA A 132 21.43 7.79 -21.63
C ALA A 132 20.48 8.39 -20.57
N LEU A 133 19.94 7.59 -19.65
CA LEU A 133 18.98 8.10 -18.63
C LEU A 133 19.61 8.54 -17.31
N ARG A 134 20.95 8.50 -17.18
CA ARG A 134 21.65 9.00 -15.97
C ARG A 134 22.06 10.47 -16.03
N GLN A 135 21.91 11.15 -17.16
CA GLN A 135 22.35 12.55 -17.31
C GLN A 135 21.25 13.59 -17.04
N GLY A 136 19.97 13.20 -16.96
CA GLY A 136 18.87 14.15 -16.68
C GLY A 136 18.79 14.64 -15.23
N ALA A 137 19.22 13.83 -14.26
CA ALA A 137 19.06 14.11 -12.83
C ALA A 137 20.10 15.06 -12.23
N GLN A 138 21.07 15.57 -13.01
CA GLN A 138 22.05 16.55 -12.53
C GLN A 138 21.75 18.00 -12.94
N SER A 139 20.72 18.24 -13.75
CA SER A 139 20.37 19.60 -14.18
C SER A 139 19.52 20.35 -13.14
N GLU A 140 18.63 19.67 -12.40
CA GLU A 140 17.74 20.33 -11.42
C GLU A 140 18.46 20.73 -10.13
N SER A 141 19.59 20.09 -9.81
CA SER A 141 20.32 20.41 -8.58
C SER A 141 21.11 21.73 -8.67
N LYS A 142 21.32 22.30 -9.87
CA LYS A 142 22.02 23.59 -10.04
C LYS A 142 21.06 24.79 -9.94
N GLU A 143 19.81 24.68 -10.39
CA GLU A 143 18.86 25.79 -10.26
C GLU A 143 18.46 26.09 -8.80
N LEU A 144 18.40 25.05 -7.95
CA LEU A 144 18.10 25.26 -6.53
C LEU A 144 19.24 25.97 -5.78
N LEU A 145 20.49 25.86 -6.24
CA LEU A 145 21.62 26.56 -5.63
C LEU A 145 21.61 28.06 -5.99
N CYS A 146 21.27 28.44 -7.23
CA CYS A 146 21.20 29.86 -7.63
C CYS A 146 20.06 30.64 -6.96
N ARG A 147 18.96 29.99 -6.57
CA ARG A 147 17.86 30.67 -5.85
C ARG A 147 18.21 31.01 -4.40
N ALA A 148 19.17 30.32 -3.79
CA ALA A 148 19.56 30.58 -2.40
C ALA A 148 20.48 31.79 -2.24
N GLU A 149 21.27 32.15 -3.26
CA GLU A 149 22.19 33.31 -3.19
C GLU A 149 21.53 34.66 -3.50
N ALA A 150 20.35 34.69 -4.16
CA ALA A 150 19.66 35.94 -4.48
C ALA A 150 18.82 36.53 -3.32
N ALA A 151 18.87 35.92 -2.13
CA ALA A 151 18.08 36.29 -0.96
C ALA A 151 18.94 36.88 0.19
N GLN A 152 20.21 37.21 -0.07
CA GLN A 152 21.10 37.96 0.82
C GLN A 152 21.37 39.35 0.23
#